data_AF-A0A1E7F6Z5-F1
#
_entry.id   AF-A0A1E7F6Z5-F1
#
_cell.length_a   1.000
_cell.length_b   1.000
_cell.length_c   1.000
_cell.angle_alpha   90.00
_cell.angle_beta   90.00
_cell.angle_gamma   90.00
#
_symmetry.space_group_name_H-M   'P 1'
#
loop_
_entity.id
_entity.type
_entity.pdbx_description
1 polymer ?
#
loop_
_entity_poly.entity_id
_entity_poly.type
_entity_poly.pdbx_seq_one_letter_code
_entity_poly.pdbx_strand_id
1 'polypeptide(L)'
;MESRSRALIVTLEDKQQKDNNLYLCSVHLDADKSHDPKTRQKNQDQRQCQLKSLLKRINFQCKLDEQQIKESSVLIAGDFNMLRENPLHLSLMEGTLSPSAHVLLQDAYMEAERNKRPSIPVYQQHQQESSPGEETKIQQQQQQENDSHHQLNLAKTYKGGAILDYIWTSEKIKVLDTLLYHPRSSIMGMEKWPSAEHPSDHIPIGIDMEWNGIELS
;
A
#
# COMPACT_ATOMS: atom_id res chain seq x y z
N MET A 1 11.97 -2.06 -27.11
CA MET A 1 12.70 -2.22 -25.83
C MET A 1 11.68 -2.66 -24.80
N GLU A 2 11.82 -3.87 -24.25
CA GLU A 2 11.01 -4.30 -23.10
C GLU A 2 11.47 -3.53 -21.87
N SER A 3 10.62 -2.66 -21.34
CA SER A 3 10.82 -2.09 -20.01
C SER A 3 10.71 -3.22 -19.01
N ARG A 4 11.85 -3.63 -18.44
CA ARG A 4 11.90 -4.64 -17.38
C ARG A 4 11.32 -3.99 -16.12
N SER A 5 10.02 -4.19 -15.89
CA SER A 5 9.44 -3.94 -14.58
C SER A 5 10.27 -4.71 -13.54
N ARG A 6 10.87 -3.99 -12.60
CA ARG A 6 11.62 -4.60 -11.50
C ARG A 6 10.62 -4.85 -10.38
N ALA A 7 9.86 -5.93 -10.50
CA ALA A 7 9.10 -6.44 -9.38
C ALA A 7 10.00 -7.37 -8.56
N LEU A 8 10.07 -7.12 -7.26
CA LEU A 8 10.58 -8.12 -6.31
C LEU A 8 9.40 -9.00 -5.91
N ILE A 9 9.59 -10.32 -6.00
CA ILE A 9 8.62 -11.31 -5.52
C ILE A 9 9.34 -12.18 -4.48
N VAL A 10 8.77 -12.27 -3.30
CA VAL A 10 9.26 -13.08 -2.19
C VAL A 10 8.12 -13.96 -1.71
N THR A 11 8.38 -15.24 -1.52
CA THR A 11 7.44 -16.17 -0.89
C THR A 11 7.85 -16.33 0.58
N LEU A 12 6.93 -16.05 1.50
CA LEU A 12 7.08 -16.42 2.90
C LEU A 12 6.35 -17.74 3.13
N GLU A 13 7.12 -18.77 3.46
CA GLU A 13 6.61 -20.11 3.71
C GLU A 13 6.27 -20.29 5.19
N ASP A 14 5.08 -20.81 5.47
CA ASP A 14 4.73 -21.29 6.80
C ASP A 14 5.26 -22.72 6.97
N LYS A 15 6.26 -22.88 7.84
CA LYS A 15 6.88 -24.19 8.11
C LYS A 15 5.90 -25.20 8.69
N GLN A 16 4.82 -24.74 9.33
CA GLN A 16 3.80 -25.60 9.93
C GLN A 16 2.69 -25.95 8.94
N GLN A 17 2.44 -25.09 7.95
CA GLN A 17 1.38 -25.25 6.95
C GLN A 17 1.91 -24.98 5.53
N LYS A 18 2.39 -26.04 4.88
CA LYS A 18 3.00 -25.95 3.53
C LYS A 18 2.08 -25.34 2.46
N ASP A 19 0.76 -25.39 2.68
CA ASP A 19 -0.23 -24.87 1.74
C ASP A 19 -0.62 -23.41 2.04
N ASN A 20 0.15 -22.70 2.88
CA ASN A 20 -0.23 -21.37 3.38
C ASN A 20 0.88 -20.32 3.18
N ASN A 21 1.40 -20.29 1.96
CA ASN A 21 2.40 -19.33 1.54
C ASN A 21 1.82 -17.92 1.36
N LEU A 22 2.59 -16.92 1.80
CA LEU A 22 2.32 -15.51 1.49
C LEU A 22 3.26 -15.05 0.37
N TYR A 23 2.67 -14.63 -0.75
CA TYR A 23 3.39 -14.06 -1.89
C TYR A 23 3.46 -12.54 -1.72
N LEU A 24 4.61 -12.06 -1.28
CA LEU A 24 4.93 -10.64 -1.11
C LEU A 24 5.54 -10.07 -2.38
N CYS A 25 4.99 -8.97 -2.85
CA CYS A 25 5.49 -8.27 -4.03
C CYS A 25 5.76 -6.81 -3.72
N SER A 26 6.91 -6.30 -4.19
CA SER A 26 7.21 -4.87 -4.17
C SER A 26 7.33 -4.34 -5.60
N VAL A 27 6.67 -3.22 -5.87
CA VAL A 27 6.62 -2.61 -7.20
C VAL A 27 7.02 -1.13 -7.18
N HIS A 28 7.55 -0.68 -8.31
CA HIS A 28 7.66 0.73 -8.65
C HIS A 28 7.29 0.83 -10.13
N LEU A 29 6.07 1.30 -10.42
CA LEU A 29 5.56 1.39 -11.79
C LEU A 29 6.03 2.68 -12.48
N ASP A 30 5.98 2.71 -13.80
CA ASP A 30 6.45 3.86 -14.56
C ASP A 30 5.67 5.14 -14.22
N ALA A 31 6.41 6.19 -13.84
CA ALA A 31 5.87 7.51 -13.57
C ALA A 31 5.38 8.21 -14.86
N ASP A 32 4.31 9.01 -14.73
CA ASP A 32 3.85 9.88 -15.80
C ASP A 32 4.15 11.35 -15.47
N LYS A 33 5.19 11.90 -16.09
CA LYS A 33 5.54 13.33 -15.97
C LYS A 33 5.13 14.14 -17.20
N SER A 34 4.43 13.51 -18.15
CA SER A 34 4.12 14.16 -19.43
C SER A 34 2.82 14.96 -19.34
N HIS A 35 2.82 16.15 -19.94
CA HIS A 35 1.60 16.92 -20.20
C HIS A 35 0.94 16.54 -21.53
N ASP A 36 1.64 15.80 -22.40
CA ASP A 36 1.12 15.37 -23.71
C ASP A 36 0.16 14.17 -23.57
N PRO A 37 -1.11 14.28 -23.99
CA PRO A 37 -2.11 13.22 -23.84
C PRO A 37 -1.70 11.86 -24.44
N LYS A 38 -1.01 11.85 -25.59
CA LYS A 38 -0.58 10.59 -26.23
C LYS A 38 0.48 9.88 -25.40
N THR A 39 1.44 10.63 -24.87
CA THR A 39 2.46 10.11 -23.97
C THR A 39 1.86 9.62 -22.66
N ARG A 40 0.87 10.34 -22.10
CA ARG A 40 0.16 9.90 -20.89
C ARG A 40 -0.56 8.56 -21.10
N GLN A 41 -1.26 8.40 -22.23
CA GLN A 41 -1.90 7.13 -22.58
C GLN A 41 -0.88 6.00 -22.70
N LYS A 42 0.23 6.24 -23.40
CA LYS A 42 1.32 5.26 -23.52
C LYS A 42 1.88 4.84 -22.15
N ASN A 43 2.06 5.78 -21.23
CA ASN A 43 2.53 5.49 -19.87
C ASN A 43 1.50 4.65 -19.09
N GLN A 44 0.20 4.92 -19.26
CA GLN A 44 -0.87 4.09 -18.69
C GLN A 44 -0.85 2.67 -19.25
N ASP A 45 -0.76 2.51 -20.57
CA ASP A 45 -0.66 1.20 -21.22
C ASP A 45 0.56 0.42 -20.72
N GLN A 46 1.68 1.13 -20.50
CA GLN A 46 2.89 0.55 -19.95
C GLN A 46 2.68 0.06 -18.51
N ARG A 47 2.10 0.87 -17.61
CA ARG A 47 1.75 0.44 -16.24
C ARG A 47 0.83 -0.78 -16.25
N GLN A 48 -0.15 -0.80 -17.15
CA GLN A 48 -1.04 -1.95 -17.33
C GLN A 48 -0.24 -3.21 -17.71
N CYS A 49 0.71 -3.10 -18.63
CA CYS A 49 1.57 -4.22 -19.04
C CYS A 49 2.47 -4.70 -17.89
N GLN A 50 3.02 -3.78 -17.10
CA GLN A 50 3.83 -4.09 -15.92
C GLN A 50 3.03 -4.89 -14.89
N LEU A 51 1.81 -4.45 -14.57
CA LEU A 51 0.93 -5.15 -13.63
C LEU A 51 0.45 -6.50 -14.18
N LYS A 52 0.09 -6.59 -15.47
CA LYS A 52 -0.23 -7.88 -16.12
C LYS A 52 0.93 -8.87 -16.03
N SER A 53 2.15 -8.40 -16.28
CA SER A 53 3.36 -9.22 -16.18
C SER A 53 3.59 -9.71 -14.75
N LEU A 54 3.43 -8.82 -13.77
CA LEU A 54 3.51 -9.15 -12.34
C LEU A 54 2.51 -10.25 -11.96
N LEU A 55 1.22 -10.06 -12.24
CA LEU A 55 0.18 -11.05 -11.89
C LEU A 55 0.44 -12.41 -12.55
N LYS A 56 0.89 -12.42 -13.80
CA LYS A 56 1.30 -13.67 -14.48
C LYS A 56 2.48 -14.34 -13.78
N ARG A 57 3.44 -13.57 -13.27
CA ARG A 57 4.61 -14.10 -12.57
C ARG A 57 4.25 -14.63 -11.18
N ILE A 58 3.39 -13.93 -10.44
CA ILE A 58 2.84 -14.43 -9.17
C ILE A 58 2.10 -15.74 -9.41
N ASN A 59 1.19 -15.78 -10.39
CA ASN A 59 0.44 -16.99 -10.73
C ASN A 59 1.33 -18.14 -11.18
N PHE A 60 2.43 -17.85 -11.88
CA PHE A 60 3.43 -18.87 -12.22
C PHE A 60 4.08 -19.42 -10.95
N GLN A 61 4.44 -18.57 -9.99
CA GLN A 61 5.00 -19.02 -8.71
C GLN A 61 3.99 -19.85 -7.91
N CYS A 62 2.73 -19.38 -7.78
CA CYS A 62 1.68 -20.16 -7.13
C CYS A 62 1.54 -21.57 -7.73
N LYS A 63 1.61 -21.68 -9.07
CA LYS A 63 1.53 -22.99 -9.76
C LYS A 63 2.73 -23.90 -9.49
N LEU A 64 3.93 -23.34 -9.31
CA LEU A 64 5.10 -24.12 -8.90
C LEU A 64 4.91 -24.69 -7.50
N ASP A 65 4.20 -23.95 -6.65
CA ASP A 65 3.85 -24.33 -5.29
C ASP A 65 2.51 -25.11 -5.24
N GLU A 66 2.02 -25.60 -6.38
CA GLU A 66 0.77 -26.37 -6.54
C GLU A 66 -0.52 -25.65 -6.08
N GLN A 67 -0.50 -24.32 -6.05
CA GLN A 67 -1.62 -23.47 -5.66
C GLN A 67 -2.27 -22.71 -6.83
N GLN A 68 -3.53 -22.32 -6.65
CA GLN A 68 -4.20 -21.36 -7.53
C GLN A 68 -4.08 -19.95 -6.96
N ILE A 69 -3.69 -18.97 -7.78
CA ILE A 69 -3.49 -17.58 -7.32
C ILE A 69 -4.72 -16.98 -6.60
N LYS A 70 -5.94 -17.35 -7.03
CA LYS A 70 -7.20 -16.89 -6.42
C LYS A 70 -7.41 -17.41 -4.99
N GLU A 71 -6.71 -18.49 -4.61
CA GLU A 71 -6.79 -19.15 -3.32
C GLU A 71 -5.57 -18.82 -2.44
N SER A 72 -4.58 -18.12 -2.99
CA SER A 72 -3.33 -17.76 -2.33
C SER A 72 -3.41 -16.41 -1.60
N SER A 73 -2.62 -16.28 -0.53
CA SER A 73 -2.36 -15.02 0.16
C SER A 73 -1.37 -14.18 -0.65
N VAL A 74 -1.85 -13.10 -1.28
CA VAL A 74 -1.04 -12.23 -2.14
C VAL A 74 -1.05 -10.81 -1.59
N LEU A 75 0.13 -10.23 -1.40
CA LEU A 75 0.29 -8.83 -1.04
C LEU A 75 1.19 -8.13 -2.06
N ILE A 76 0.75 -6.99 -2.59
CA ILE A 76 1.50 -6.17 -3.53
C ILE A 76 1.58 -4.75 -2.98
N ALA A 77 2.79 -4.27 -2.67
CA ALA A 77 3.01 -2.93 -2.13
C ALA A 77 3.99 -2.12 -2.98
N GLY A 78 3.83 -0.80 -2.98
CA GLY A 78 4.83 0.11 -3.55
C GLY A 78 4.22 1.31 -4.26
N ASP A 79 5.03 1.96 -5.09
CA ASP A 79 4.65 3.14 -5.86
C ASP A 79 4.03 2.72 -7.19
N PHE A 80 2.73 2.94 -7.36
CA PHE A 80 2.01 2.59 -8.59
C PHE A 80 1.97 3.75 -9.58
N ASN A 81 2.42 4.95 -9.20
CA ASN A 81 2.38 6.13 -10.04
C ASN A 81 0.99 6.36 -10.70
N MET A 82 -0.07 6.09 -9.94
CA MET A 82 -1.45 6.24 -10.37
C MET A 82 -2.34 6.70 -9.21
N LEU A 83 -3.38 7.47 -9.51
CA LEU A 83 -4.40 7.86 -8.55
C LEU A 83 -5.48 6.78 -8.41
N ARG A 84 -6.29 6.84 -7.34
CA ARG A 84 -7.41 5.91 -7.11
C ARG A 84 -8.47 5.97 -8.22
N GLU A 85 -8.63 7.11 -8.88
CA GLU A 85 -9.56 7.28 -10.01
C GLU A 85 -9.05 6.67 -11.31
N ASN A 86 -7.81 6.14 -11.33
CA ASN A 86 -7.26 5.52 -12.52
C ASN A 86 -8.02 4.22 -12.84
N PRO A 87 -8.44 3.97 -14.10
CA PRO A 87 -9.11 2.73 -14.49
C PRO A 87 -8.34 1.44 -14.15
N LEU A 88 -7.01 1.52 -14.05
CA LEU A 88 -6.18 0.40 -13.61
C LEU A 88 -6.38 0.03 -12.14
N HIS A 89 -6.66 1.01 -11.27
CA HIS A 89 -6.99 0.76 -9.87
C HIS A 89 -8.27 -0.11 -9.79
N LEU A 90 -9.32 0.29 -10.51
CA LEU A 90 -10.56 -0.50 -10.62
C LEU A 90 -10.31 -1.90 -11.20
N SER A 91 -9.48 -2.01 -12.25
CA SER A 91 -9.16 -3.30 -12.87
C SER A 91 -8.45 -4.28 -11.92
N LEU A 92 -7.69 -3.77 -10.94
CA LEU A 92 -7.09 -4.60 -9.88
C LEU A 92 -8.15 -5.05 -8.87
N MET A 93 -9.06 -4.15 -8.48
CA MET A 93 -10.18 -4.47 -7.58
C MET A 93 -11.12 -5.54 -8.14
N GLU A 94 -11.40 -5.48 -9.43
CA GLU A 94 -12.28 -6.44 -10.11
C GLU A 94 -11.55 -7.72 -10.53
N GLY A 95 -10.22 -7.77 -10.41
CA GLY A 95 -9.40 -8.89 -10.88
C GLY A 95 -9.43 -9.10 -12.40
N THR A 96 -9.91 -8.12 -13.17
CA THR A 96 -10.12 -8.22 -14.62
C THR A 96 -8.84 -7.97 -15.42
N LEU A 97 -7.77 -7.54 -14.76
CA LEU A 97 -6.54 -7.12 -15.42
C LEU A 97 -5.85 -8.24 -16.23
N SER A 98 -5.85 -9.47 -15.74
CA SER A 98 -5.19 -10.61 -16.41
C SER A 98 -6.04 -11.88 -16.29
N PRO A 99 -6.79 -12.29 -17.34
CA PRO A 99 -7.66 -13.46 -17.28
C PRO A 99 -6.94 -14.77 -16.90
N SER A 100 -5.67 -14.92 -17.28
CA SER A 100 -4.86 -16.11 -16.94
C SER A 100 -4.35 -16.13 -15.50
N ALA A 101 -4.51 -15.02 -14.76
CA ALA A 101 -4.04 -14.81 -13.40
C ALA A 101 -5.07 -13.97 -12.62
N HIS A 102 -6.33 -14.42 -12.69
CA HIS A 102 -7.45 -13.74 -12.05
C HIS A 102 -7.32 -13.81 -10.53
N VAL A 103 -7.24 -12.66 -9.87
CA VAL A 103 -7.19 -12.49 -8.42
C VAL A 103 -7.84 -11.16 -8.09
N LEU A 104 -8.74 -11.16 -7.10
CA LEU A 104 -9.33 -9.94 -6.55
C LEU A 104 -8.33 -9.34 -5.56
N LEU A 105 -8.01 -8.07 -5.74
CA LEU A 105 -7.09 -7.34 -4.87
C LEU A 105 -7.81 -6.16 -4.23
N GLN A 106 -7.57 -5.93 -2.96
CA GLN A 106 -8.19 -4.86 -2.18
C GLN A 106 -7.15 -3.83 -1.81
N ASP A 107 -7.41 -2.55 -2.07
CA ASP A 107 -6.62 -1.45 -1.49
C ASP A 107 -6.88 -1.45 0.02
N ALA A 108 -5.85 -1.79 0.80
CA ALA A 108 -5.98 -2.01 2.23
C ALA A 108 -6.47 -0.76 2.99
N TYR A 109 -6.13 0.44 2.50
CA TYR A 109 -6.61 1.68 3.12
C TYR A 109 -8.08 1.95 2.79
N MET A 110 -8.51 1.63 1.57
CA MET A 110 -9.95 1.72 1.23
C MET A 110 -10.78 0.66 1.95
N GLU A 111 -10.22 -0.53 2.16
CA GLU A 111 -10.87 -1.61 2.92
C GLU A 111 -11.01 -1.23 4.40
N ALA A 112 -9.98 -0.65 5.02
CA ALA A 112 -10.06 -0.09 6.36
C ALA A 112 -11.11 1.02 6.48
N GLU A 113 -11.13 2.00 5.54
CA GLU A 113 -12.12 3.08 5.48
C GLU A 113 -13.56 2.51 5.41
N ARG A 114 -13.80 1.52 4.53
CA ARG A 114 -15.11 0.87 4.36
C ARG A 114 -15.58 0.17 5.64
N ASN A 115 -14.67 -0.45 6.36
CA ASN A 115 -14.94 -1.15 7.62
C ASN A 115 -14.91 -0.22 8.85
N LYS A 116 -14.75 1.09 8.63
CA LYS A 116 -14.61 2.11 9.68
C LYS A 116 -13.49 1.79 10.68
N ARG A 117 -12.40 1.19 10.22
CA ARG A 117 -11.20 0.98 11.03
C ARG A 117 -10.42 2.29 11.12
N PRO A 118 -9.95 2.69 12.31
CA PRO A 118 -9.08 3.86 12.44
C PRO A 118 -7.69 3.52 11.91
N SER A 119 -6.97 4.50 11.36
CA SER A 119 -5.54 4.32 11.15
C SER A 119 -4.76 4.65 12.42
N ILE A 120 -3.77 3.83 12.75
CA ILE A 120 -2.91 3.99 13.92
C ILE A 120 -1.76 4.96 13.60
N PRO A 121 -1.63 6.08 14.34
CA PRO A 121 -0.45 6.93 14.28
C PRO A 121 0.79 6.20 14.82
N VAL A 122 1.82 6.01 13.97
CA VAL A 122 3.09 5.38 14.41
C VAL A 122 4.24 6.39 14.57
N TYR A 123 4.01 7.66 14.22
CA TYR A 123 4.99 8.74 14.37
C TYR A 123 5.21 9.19 15.82
N GLN A 124 4.33 8.83 16.76
CA GLN A 124 4.45 9.22 18.17
C GLN A 124 5.52 8.40 18.92
N GLN A 125 5.89 7.21 18.44
CA GLN A 125 6.85 6.34 19.12
C GLN A 125 8.31 6.79 18.96
N HIS A 126 8.64 7.57 17.93
CA HIS A 126 10.03 8.02 17.69
C HIS A 126 10.41 9.34 18.38
N GLN A 127 9.45 10.10 18.93
CA GLN A 127 9.76 11.38 19.61
C GLN A 127 10.08 11.21 21.10
N GLN A 128 9.77 10.07 21.73
CA GLN A 128 9.99 9.87 23.17
C GLN A 128 11.46 9.59 23.57
N GLU A 129 12.39 9.46 22.63
CA GLU A 129 13.83 9.33 22.95
C GLU A 129 14.60 10.67 22.92
N SER A 130 13.90 11.79 22.73
CA SER A 130 14.52 13.12 22.56
C SER A 130 14.26 14.04 23.76
N SER A 131 15.17 14.01 24.74
CA SER A 131 15.47 15.04 25.76
C SER A 131 14.38 15.41 26.81
N PRO A 132 14.71 15.45 28.13
CA PRO A 132 13.72 15.60 29.23
C PRO A 132 13.19 17.03 29.47
N GLY A 133 13.05 17.87 28.44
CA GLY A 133 12.89 19.33 28.61
C GLY A 133 11.75 20.02 27.87
N GLU A 134 11.17 19.40 26.82
CA GLU A 134 10.14 20.05 25.97
C GLU A 134 8.76 19.37 26.02
N GLU A 135 8.62 18.34 26.86
CA GLU A 135 7.45 17.47 26.95
C GLU A 135 6.15 18.19 27.31
N THR A 136 6.21 19.31 28.06
CA THR A 136 5.00 19.90 28.64
C THR A 136 4.19 20.79 27.68
N LYS A 137 4.78 21.32 26.60
CA LYS A 137 4.06 22.22 25.68
C LYS A 137 3.42 21.51 24.49
N ILE A 138 4.05 20.45 24.00
CA ILE A 138 3.52 19.64 22.89
C ILE A 138 2.35 18.76 23.38
N GLN A 139 2.40 18.24 24.62
CA GLN A 139 1.31 17.47 25.22
C GLN A 139 0.01 18.29 25.42
N GLN A 140 0.10 19.59 25.73
CA GLN A 140 -1.10 20.41 26.00
C GLN A 140 -1.85 20.86 24.73
N GLN A 141 -1.17 21.01 23.58
CA GLN A 141 -1.87 21.24 22.30
C GLN A 141 -2.46 19.94 21.72
N GLN A 142 -1.86 18.77 22.00
CA GLN A 142 -2.31 17.47 21.49
C GLN A 142 -3.43 16.81 22.32
N GLN A 143 -3.54 17.13 23.62
CA GLN A 143 -4.65 16.64 24.44
C GLN A 143 -6.00 17.30 24.14
N GLN A 144 -6.03 18.50 23.54
CA GLN A 144 -7.29 19.14 23.14
C GLN A 144 -7.85 18.62 21.81
N GLU A 145 -7.03 17.99 20.94
CA GLU A 145 -7.51 17.35 19.71
C GLU A 145 -7.84 15.85 19.90
N ASN A 146 -7.27 15.18 20.91
CA ASN A 146 -7.48 13.76 21.18
C ASN A 146 -8.85 13.40 21.79
N ASP A 147 -9.60 14.36 22.34
CA ASP A 147 -10.98 14.13 22.82
C ASP A 147 -11.99 14.00 21.67
N SER A 148 -11.54 14.24 20.45
CA SER A 148 -12.29 13.90 19.25
C SER A 148 -11.53 12.75 18.58
N HIS A 149 -11.97 11.50 18.76
CA HIS A 149 -11.59 10.38 17.91
C HIS A 149 -12.05 10.65 16.45
N HIS A 150 -11.46 11.65 15.79
CA HIS A 150 -11.58 11.84 14.37
C HIS A 150 -10.81 10.68 13.75
N GLN A 151 -11.56 9.83 13.08
CA GLN A 151 -11.03 8.71 12.33
C GLN A 151 -10.01 9.24 11.31
N LEU A 152 -8.72 9.03 11.58
CA LEU A 152 -7.65 9.46 10.70
C LEU A 152 -7.59 8.51 9.51
N ASN A 153 -7.74 9.07 8.31
CA ASN A 153 -7.67 8.34 7.04
C ASN A 153 -6.44 8.79 6.25
N LEU A 154 -5.93 7.92 5.38
CA LEU A 154 -4.83 8.26 4.48
C LEU A 154 -5.33 9.25 3.41
N ALA A 155 -4.71 10.42 3.35
CA ALA A 155 -5.03 11.47 2.40
C ALA A 155 -3.92 11.70 1.36
N LYS A 156 -2.65 11.42 1.71
CA LYS A 156 -1.52 11.57 0.79
C LYS A 156 -0.36 10.65 1.13
N THR A 157 0.38 10.25 0.08
CA THR A 157 1.64 9.51 0.19
C THR A 157 2.78 10.19 -0.56
N TYR A 158 2.51 11.20 -1.39
CA TYR A 158 3.51 11.84 -2.25
C TYR A 158 3.49 13.38 -2.15
N LYS A 159 4.65 13.99 -2.46
CA LYS A 159 4.83 15.44 -2.62
C LYS A 159 3.89 15.98 -3.69
N GLY A 160 2.90 16.75 -3.26
CA GLY A 160 1.84 17.26 -4.11
C GLY A 160 0.44 16.90 -3.59
N GLY A 161 0.37 16.06 -2.55
CA GLY A 161 -0.89 15.75 -1.87
C GLY A 161 -1.68 14.62 -2.51
N ALA A 162 -1.02 13.78 -3.32
CA ALA A 162 -1.63 12.62 -3.97
C ALA A 162 -1.33 11.33 -3.22
N ILE A 163 -2.21 10.34 -3.38
CA ILE A 163 -1.97 8.93 -3.02
C ILE A 163 -1.49 8.23 -4.29
N LEU A 164 -0.24 7.80 -4.28
CA LEU A 164 0.39 7.05 -5.38
C LEU A 164 0.93 5.70 -4.93
N ASP A 165 1.11 5.54 -3.62
CA ASP A 165 1.62 4.34 -2.97
C ASP A 165 0.44 3.55 -2.40
N TYR A 166 0.42 2.25 -2.67
CA TYR A 166 -0.67 1.37 -2.26
C TYR A 166 -0.14 0.09 -1.64
N ILE A 167 -0.96 -0.51 -0.78
CA ILE A 167 -0.82 -1.90 -0.34
C ILE A 167 -2.08 -2.62 -0.80
N TRP A 168 -1.91 -3.56 -1.71
CA TRP A 168 -2.96 -4.42 -2.25
C TRP A 168 -2.90 -5.79 -1.61
N THR A 169 -4.05 -6.29 -1.15
CA THR A 169 -4.15 -7.62 -0.51
C THR A 169 -5.18 -8.50 -1.22
N SER A 170 -4.95 -9.80 -1.31
CA SER A 170 -6.00 -10.76 -1.69
C SER A 170 -6.96 -10.97 -0.51
N GLU A 171 -8.14 -11.54 -0.80
CA GLU A 171 -9.17 -11.82 0.23
C GLU A 171 -8.71 -12.78 1.35
N LYS A 172 -7.58 -13.47 1.16
CA LYS A 172 -6.99 -14.37 2.16
C LYS A 172 -6.20 -13.64 3.25
N ILE A 173 -5.93 -12.36 3.06
CA ILE A 173 -5.24 -11.51 4.03
C ILE A 173 -6.28 -10.61 4.69
N LYS A 174 -6.38 -10.69 6.02
CA LYS A 174 -7.22 -9.82 6.82
C LYS A 174 -6.39 -8.65 7.29
N VAL A 175 -6.73 -7.45 6.83
CA VAL A 175 -6.13 -6.21 7.36
C VAL A 175 -6.72 -5.96 8.75
N LEU A 176 -5.87 -5.79 9.75
CA LEU A 176 -6.29 -5.45 11.10
C LEU A 176 -6.37 -3.95 11.26
N ASP A 177 -5.29 -3.25 10.92
CA ASP A 177 -5.16 -1.82 11.06
C ASP A 177 -4.33 -1.23 9.92
N THR A 178 -4.53 0.05 9.64
CA THR A 178 -3.67 0.83 8.73
C THR A 178 -2.76 1.73 9.54
N LEU A 179 -1.55 1.97 9.05
CA LEU A 179 -0.53 2.75 9.76
C LEU A 179 -0.36 4.12 9.12
N LEU A 180 -0.31 5.18 9.93
CA LEU A 180 0.05 6.54 9.51
C LEU A 180 1.41 6.90 10.08
N TYR A 181 2.43 6.93 9.22
CA TYR A 181 3.82 7.21 9.60
C TYR A 181 4.15 8.68 9.76
N HIS A 182 3.22 9.58 9.45
CA HIS A 182 3.40 11.01 9.63
C HIS A 182 2.05 11.69 9.88
N PRO A 183 1.95 12.74 10.73
CA PRO A 183 0.69 13.48 10.92
C PRO A 183 0.13 14.04 9.60
N ARG A 184 1.02 14.39 8.68
CA ARG A 184 0.65 14.91 7.35
C ARG A 184 0.09 13.83 6.41
N SER A 185 0.25 12.54 6.69
CA SER A 185 -0.36 11.47 5.89
C SER A 185 -1.88 11.59 5.81
N SER A 186 -2.52 12.14 6.86
CA SER A 186 -3.97 12.33 6.94
C SER A 186 -4.44 13.75 6.62
N ILE A 187 -3.55 14.65 6.19
CA ILE A 187 -3.87 16.05 5.92
C ILE A 187 -3.75 16.32 4.42
N MET A 188 -4.85 16.76 3.80
CA MET A 188 -4.84 17.24 2.42
C MET A 188 -4.02 18.53 2.30
N GLY A 189 -3.16 18.61 1.30
CA GLY A 189 -2.39 19.83 1.01
C GLY A 189 -1.00 19.57 0.44
N MET A 190 -0.43 20.60 -0.18
CA MET A 190 0.92 20.57 -0.74
C MET A 190 1.97 20.81 0.34
N GLU A 191 2.92 19.89 0.46
CA GLU A 191 4.01 19.96 1.41
C GLU A 191 5.35 20.21 0.73
N LYS A 192 6.27 20.85 1.46
CA LYS A 192 7.66 20.96 1.05
C LYS A 192 8.43 19.72 1.49
N TRP A 193 8.39 18.68 0.65
CA TRP A 193 9.24 17.49 0.76
C TRP A 193 10.11 17.30 -0.50
N PRO A 194 11.26 16.60 -0.43
CA PRO A 194 11.94 16.24 0.82
C PRO A 194 12.39 17.48 1.60
N SER A 195 12.71 17.32 2.87
CA SER A 195 13.26 18.34 3.78
C SER A 195 14.38 17.75 4.64
N ALA A 196 15.02 18.56 5.48
CA ALA A 196 16.03 18.08 6.42
C ALA A 196 15.50 17.03 7.40
N GLU A 197 14.22 17.11 7.76
CA GLU A 197 13.54 16.17 8.66
C GLU A 197 12.84 15.02 7.92
N HIS A 198 12.62 15.17 6.61
CA HIS A 198 11.91 14.19 5.78
C HIS A 198 12.71 13.90 4.51
N PRO A 199 13.53 12.84 4.49
CA PRO A 199 14.49 12.60 3.40
C PRO A 199 13.83 12.14 2.08
N SER A 200 12.52 11.89 2.09
CA SER A 200 11.74 11.38 0.97
C SER A 200 10.62 12.35 0.60
N ASP A 201 10.28 12.42 -0.68
CA ASP A 201 9.06 13.05 -1.18
C ASP A 201 7.82 12.16 -1.03
N HIS A 202 8.01 10.87 -0.73
CA HIS A 202 6.95 9.96 -0.34
C HIS A 202 6.91 9.72 1.19
N ILE A 203 5.72 9.51 1.73
CA ILE A 203 5.50 9.09 3.12
C ILE A 203 5.34 7.56 3.16
N PRO A 204 5.94 6.89 4.15
CA PRO A 204 5.70 5.47 4.35
C PRO A 204 4.22 5.15 4.59
N ILE A 205 3.79 4.02 4.04
CA ILE A 205 2.49 3.39 4.29
C ILE A 205 2.73 2.01 4.88
N GLY A 206 1.77 1.51 5.64
CA GLY A 206 1.86 0.20 6.27
C GLY A 206 0.51 -0.28 6.76
N ILE A 207 0.43 -1.59 6.99
CA ILE A 207 -0.73 -2.24 7.57
C ILE A 207 -0.28 -3.20 8.65
N ASP A 208 -1.13 -3.39 9.65
CA ASP A 208 -1.14 -4.59 10.46
C ASP A 208 -2.09 -5.60 9.81
N MET A 209 -1.71 -6.88 9.78
CA MET A 209 -2.44 -7.89 9.02
C MET A 209 -2.27 -9.29 9.59
N GLU A 210 -3.31 -10.10 9.39
CA GLU A 210 -3.30 -11.53 9.59
C GLU A 210 -3.35 -12.21 8.23
N TRP A 211 -2.43 -13.13 8.00
CA TRP A 211 -2.57 -14.18 6.99
C TRP A 211 -2.42 -15.52 7.72
N ASN A 212 -2.99 -16.59 7.18
CA ASN A 212 -2.99 -17.95 7.76
C ASN A 212 -4.04 -18.27 8.82
N GLY A 213 -4.93 -17.32 9.17
CA GLY A 213 -6.18 -17.63 9.87
C GLY A 213 -6.03 -18.59 11.05
N ILE A 214 -5.02 -18.38 11.90
CA ILE A 214 -5.08 -18.97 13.24
C ILE A 214 -6.26 -18.27 13.91
N GLU A 215 -7.43 -18.90 13.88
CA GLU A 215 -8.48 -18.57 14.83
C GLU A 215 -7.87 -18.76 16.21
N LEU A 216 -7.50 -17.65 16.85
CA LEU A 216 -7.14 -17.64 18.26
C LEU A 216 -8.41 -18.02 19.03
N SER A 217 -8.59 -19.32 19.25
CA SER A 217 -9.62 -19.89 20.11
C SER A 217 -9.40 -19.53 21.57
#